data_AF-A0A954SRZ8-F1
#
_entry.id   AF-A0A954SRZ8-F1
#
_cell.length_a   1.000
_cell.length_b   1.000
_cell.length_c   1.000
_cell.angle_alpha   90.00
_cell.angle_beta   90.00
_cell.angle_gamma   90.00
#
_symmetry.space_group_name_H-M   'P 1'
#
loop_
_entity.id
_entity.type
_entity.pdbx_description
1 polymer ?
#
loop_
_entity_poly.entity_id
_entity_poly.type
_entity_poly.pdbx_seq_one_letter_code
_entity_poly.pdbx_strand_id
1 'polypeptide(L)'
;MTSVLDSPTTSSLPVTPDAASELRQATAAVRLSFTSFGVRKALTPAQKAQAAEPFGAQEKFLSAGKKLLDTQHPAFRGVTQVRGRIGQYWKAHSLPYPEPGIRLIRRDFIDPFSRRLDEFREELREAVITLDQQYDELRTLAQRRLGSLYDPADYPTSLQGWFDVEWEFPSVEPPDYLRRLNPELFRQEQQRIAARFDEAVQLAEQAFVGELQQLIAHL
;
A
#
# COMPACT_ATOMS: atom_id res chain seq x y z
N MET A 1 -17.02 -55.14 16.78
CA MET A 1 -16.28 -53.93 17.19
C MET A 1 -15.10 -53.74 16.24
N THR A 2 -15.30 -53.03 15.13
CA THR A 2 -14.22 -52.32 14.43
C THR A 2 -14.86 -51.22 13.59
N SER A 3 -14.81 -50.01 14.12
CA SER A 3 -15.21 -48.78 13.43
C SER A 3 -14.13 -48.42 12.43
N VAL A 4 -14.47 -48.31 11.14
CA VAL A 4 -13.59 -47.73 10.12
C VAL A 4 -13.98 -46.27 9.98
N LEU A 5 -13.11 -45.40 10.48
CA LEU A 5 -13.21 -43.95 10.36
C LEU A 5 -12.95 -43.57 8.90
N ASP A 6 -14.01 -43.13 8.23
CA ASP A 6 -13.94 -42.49 6.91
C ASP A 6 -13.28 -41.12 7.10
N SER A 7 -12.13 -40.93 6.44
CA SER A 7 -11.38 -39.67 6.49
C SER A 7 -11.90 -38.73 5.40
N PRO A 8 -12.21 -37.46 5.70
CA PRO A 8 -12.69 -36.55 4.67
C PRO A 8 -11.59 -36.27 3.65
N THR A 9 -11.82 -36.69 2.41
CA THR A 9 -10.97 -36.32 1.26
C THR A 9 -11.03 -34.81 1.13
N THR A 10 -9.92 -34.14 1.46
CA THR A 10 -9.73 -32.72 1.15
C THR A 10 -9.56 -32.64 -0.36
N SER A 11 -10.64 -32.30 -1.07
CA SER A 11 -10.62 -32.10 -2.51
C SER A 11 -9.76 -30.86 -2.79
N SER A 12 -8.51 -31.09 -3.17
CA SER A 12 -7.66 -30.05 -3.75
C SER A 12 -8.17 -29.83 -5.16
N LEU A 13 -8.79 -28.67 -5.41
CA LEU A 13 -9.10 -28.25 -6.77
C LEU A 13 -7.79 -28.21 -7.57
N PRO A 14 -7.69 -28.88 -8.72
CA PRO A 14 -6.51 -28.76 -9.55
C PRO A 14 -6.41 -27.32 -10.03
N VAL A 15 -5.33 -26.63 -9.66
CA VAL A 15 -4.92 -25.39 -10.33
C VAL A 15 -4.68 -25.76 -11.79
N THR A 16 -5.70 -25.54 -12.60
CA THR A 16 -5.64 -25.89 -14.01
C THR A 16 -4.82 -24.80 -14.71
N PRO A 17 -3.85 -25.16 -15.57
CA PRO A 17 -3.08 -24.19 -16.36
C PRO A 17 -3.95 -23.27 -17.22
N ASP A 18 -5.24 -23.60 -17.37
CA ASP A 18 -6.28 -22.79 -17.98
C ASP A 18 -6.53 -21.50 -17.18
N ALA A 19 -6.77 -21.59 -15.87
CA ALA A 19 -7.13 -20.43 -15.04
C ALA A 19 -6.01 -19.37 -14.96
N ALA A 20 -4.75 -19.80 -14.79
CA ALA A 20 -3.61 -18.89 -14.76
C ALA A 20 -3.39 -18.20 -16.12
N SER A 21 -3.59 -18.94 -17.22
CA SER A 21 -3.52 -18.40 -18.59
C SER A 21 -4.65 -17.41 -18.86
N GLU A 22 -5.90 -17.74 -18.51
CA GLU A 22 -7.05 -16.85 -18.61
C GLU A 22 -6.85 -15.58 -17.77
N LEU A 23 -6.42 -15.73 -16.52
CA LEU A 23 -6.13 -14.61 -15.63
C LEU A 23 -5.11 -13.66 -16.25
N ARG A 24 -4.02 -14.20 -16.82
CA ARG A 24 -2.99 -13.42 -17.52
C ARG A 24 -3.51 -12.69 -18.76
N GLN A 25 -4.39 -13.33 -19.53
CA GLN A 25 -4.96 -12.71 -20.73
C GLN A 25 -6.01 -11.64 -20.41
N ALA A 26 -6.80 -11.84 -19.36
CA ALA A 26 -7.90 -10.96 -18.97
C ALA A 26 -7.46 -9.77 -18.08
N THR A 27 -6.25 -9.82 -17.50
CA THR A 27 -5.78 -8.80 -16.55
C THR A 27 -4.54 -8.05 -17.02
N ALA A 28 -4.30 -6.92 -16.36
CA ALA A 28 -3.07 -6.15 -16.40
C ALA A 28 -2.61 -5.88 -14.97
N ALA A 29 -1.31 -5.65 -14.77
CA ALA A 29 -0.83 -5.22 -13.48
C ALA A 29 -1.12 -3.73 -13.26
N VAL A 30 -1.42 -3.39 -12.01
CA VAL A 30 -1.60 -2.02 -11.54
C VAL A 30 -0.85 -1.82 -10.23
N ARG A 31 -0.10 -0.72 -10.14
CA ARG A 31 0.57 -0.27 -8.93
C ARG A 31 0.01 1.08 -8.52
N LEU A 32 -0.16 1.28 -7.21
CA LEU A 32 -0.59 2.54 -6.64
C LEU A 32 0.47 3.05 -5.66
N SER A 33 0.88 4.30 -5.85
CA SER A 33 1.92 4.97 -5.08
C SER A 33 1.35 6.20 -4.40
N PHE A 34 1.65 6.39 -3.11
CA PHE A 34 1.22 7.58 -2.37
C PHE A 34 2.43 8.43 -1.98
N THR A 35 2.37 9.70 -2.33
CA THR A 35 3.25 10.73 -1.79
C THR A 35 2.64 11.29 -0.51
N SER A 36 3.46 11.51 0.52
CA SER A 36 2.98 11.93 1.85
C SER A 36 4.00 12.82 2.56
N PHE A 37 3.52 13.85 3.24
CA PHE A 37 4.34 14.56 4.20
C PHE A 37 4.72 13.65 5.38
N GLY A 38 6.03 13.57 5.69
CA GLY A 38 6.52 12.82 6.83
C GLY A 38 6.16 13.53 8.14
N VAL A 39 5.23 12.98 8.92
CA VAL A 39 4.75 13.57 10.18
C VAL A 39 5.60 13.22 11.41
N ARG A 40 6.72 12.51 11.23
CA ARG A 40 7.66 12.16 12.30
C ARG A 40 9.08 12.43 11.83
N LYS A 41 9.93 12.90 12.74
CA LYS A 41 11.36 13.07 12.50
C LYS A 41 12.15 12.44 13.64
N ALA A 42 13.22 11.72 13.32
CA ALA A 42 14.13 11.19 14.33
C ALA A 42 14.81 12.34 15.08
N LEU A 43 15.07 12.16 16.36
CA LEU A 43 15.89 13.11 17.12
C LEU A 43 17.35 13.05 16.65
N THR A 44 18.06 14.18 16.75
CA THR A 44 19.50 14.23 16.50
C THR A 44 20.27 13.40 17.55
N PRO A 45 21.51 12.96 17.27
CA PRO A 45 22.33 12.24 18.27
C PRO A 45 22.42 12.97 19.62
N ALA A 46 22.65 14.29 19.59
CA ALA A 46 22.71 15.10 20.80
C ALA A 46 21.38 15.10 21.59
N GLN A 47 20.25 15.26 20.90
CA GLN A 47 18.93 15.19 21.54
C GLN A 47 18.61 13.78 22.07
N LYS A 48 19.05 12.73 21.39
CA LYS A 48 18.91 11.34 21.86
C LYS A 48 19.74 11.09 23.12
N ALA A 49 20.99 11.57 23.15
CA ALA A 49 21.85 11.46 24.33
C ALA A 49 21.22 12.16 25.54
N GLN A 50 20.71 13.39 25.35
CA GLN A 50 20.00 14.12 26.41
C GLN A 50 18.74 13.39 26.88
N ALA A 51 17.98 12.78 25.97
CA ALA A 51 16.79 12.00 26.33
C ALA A 51 17.11 10.66 27.01
N ALA A 52 18.30 10.11 26.78
CA ALA A 52 18.75 8.84 27.35
C ALA A 52 19.28 8.97 28.79
N GLU A 53 19.80 10.14 29.14
CA GLU A 53 20.45 10.44 30.42
C GLU A 53 19.59 10.07 31.65
N PRO A 54 18.29 10.39 31.73
CA PRO A 54 17.46 10.06 32.90
C PRO A 54 17.29 8.56 33.14
N PHE A 55 17.52 7.74 32.11
CA PHE A 55 17.38 6.29 32.16
C PHE A 55 18.71 5.55 32.20
N GLY A 56 19.85 6.27 32.15
CA GLY A 56 21.19 5.67 32.00
C GLY A 56 21.31 4.81 30.74
N ALA A 57 20.46 5.05 29.74
CA ALA A 57 20.41 4.23 28.54
C ALA A 57 21.57 4.57 27.60
N GLN A 58 22.15 3.55 26.97
CA GLN A 58 23.14 3.78 25.91
C GLN A 58 22.43 4.28 24.65
N GLU A 59 22.95 5.35 24.04
CA GLU A 59 22.35 6.02 22.87
C GLU A 59 22.03 5.02 21.73
N LYS A 60 22.93 4.07 21.45
CA LYS A 60 22.78 3.07 20.38
C LYS A 60 21.62 2.09 20.62
N PHE A 61 21.15 1.97 21.85
CA PHE A 61 20.06 1.08 22.24
C PHE A 61 18.75 1.85 22.51
N LEU A 62 18.71 3.16 22.26
CA LEU A 62 17.52 3.99 22.41
C LEU A 62 17.10 4.58 21.06
N SER A 63 15.82 4.40 20.70
CA SER A 63 15.21 5.10 19.57
C SER A 63 14.26 6.20 20.07
N ALA A 64 14.36 7.39 19.48
CA ALA A 64 13.50 8.51 19.81
C ALA A 64 13.22 9.37 18.57
N GLY A 65 12.01 9.90 18.48
CA GLY A 65 11.57 10.76 17.40
C GLY A 65 10.45 11.69 17.85
N LYS A 66 10.36 12.86 17.20
CA LYS A 66 9.31 13.85 17.43
C LYS A 66 8.19 13.70 16.40
N LYS A 67 6.96 13.90 16.84
CA LYS A 67 5.79 14.02 15.96
C LYS A 67 5.68 15.48 15.52
N LEU A 68 5.76 15.73 14.22
CA LEU A 68 5.77 17.08 13.66
C LEU A 68 4.36 17.69 13.65
N LEU A 69 3.36 16.90 13.27
CA LEU A 69 1.96 17.33 13.18
C LEU A 69 1.06 16.38 13.95
N ASP A 70 -0.05 16.94 14.46
CA ASP A 70 -1.11 16.16 15.08
C ASP A 70 -1.99 15.51 14.02
N THR A 71 -1.76 14.22 13.76
CA THR A 71 -2.54 13.45 12.77
C THR A 71 -3.96 13.16 13.21
N GLN A 72 -4.33 13.46 14.47
CA GLN A 72 -5.70 13.33 14.96
C GLN A 72 -6.55 14.56 14.68
N HIS A 73 -5.94 15.66 14.20
CA HIS A 73 -6.67 16.85 13.79
C HIS A 73 -7.70 16.52 12.69
N PRO A 74 -8.94 17.04 12.76
CA PRO A 74 -9.99 16.73 11.80
C PRO A 74 -9.56 16.95 10.34
N ALA A 75 -8.86 18.05 10.05
CA ALA A 75 -8.38 18.34 8.70
C ALA A 75 -7.35 17.31 8.19
N PHE A 76 -6.47 16.81 9.08
CA PHE A 76 -5.49 15.79 8.72
C PHE A 76 -6.16 14.42 8.54
N ARG A 77 -7.15 14.11 9.38
CA ARG A 77 -8.00 12.92 9.22
C ARG A 77 -8.76 12.95 7.90
N GLY A 78 -9.19 14.11 7.42
CA GLY A 78 -9.78 14.28 6.08
C GLY A 78 -8.88 13.72 4.98
N VAL A 79 -7.63 14.17 4.91
CA VAL A 79 -6.62 13.65 3.96
C VAL A 79 -6.42 12.14 4.13
N THR A 80 -6.32 11.67 5.38
CA THR A 80 -6.14 10.24 5.69
C THR A 80 -7.34 9.40 5.22
N GLN A 81 -8.55 9.93 5.33
CA GLN A 81 -9.79 9.27 4.92
C GLN A 81 -9.88 9.13 3.40
N VAL A 82 -9.55 10.17 2.63
CA VAL A 82 -9.51 10.08 1.16
C VAL A 82 -8.53 9.00 0.72
N ARG A 83 -7.33 8.99 1.32
CA ARG A 83 -6.32 7.95 1.04
C ARG A 83 -6.77 6.55 1.39
N GLY A 84 -7.47 6.40 2.53
CA GLY A 84 -8.09 5.15 2.92
C GLY A 84 -9.08 4.65 1.88
N ARG A 85 -9.96 5.54 1.39
CA ARG A 85 -10.93 5.23 0.32
C ARG A 85 -10.25 4.84 -0.99
N ILE A 86 -9.19 5.53 -1.40
CA ILE A 86 -8.39 5.16 -2.58
C ILE A 86 -7.82 3.75 -2.42
N GLY A 87 -7.19 3.45 -1.28
CA GLY A 87 -6.61 2.13 -1.02
C GLY A 87 -7.65 1.02 -0.97
N GLN A 88 -8.84 1.29 -0.42
CA GLN A 88 -9.98 0.37 -0.43
C GLN A 88 -10.51 0.15 -1.85
N TYR A 89 -10.69 1.22 -2.63
CA TYR A 89 -11.14 1.14 -4.02
C TYR A 89 -10.19 0.31 -4.87
N TRP A 90 -8.87 0.55 -4.76
CA TRP A 90 -7.84 -0.23 -5.43
C TRP A 90 -7.95 -1.72 -5.09
N LYS A 91 -8.05 -2.07 -3.80
CA LYS A 91 -8.18 -3.47 -3.36
C LYS A 91 -9.48 -4.12 -3.83
N ALA A 92 -10.60 -3.41 -3.81
CA ALA A 92 -11.91 -3.92 -4.20
C ALA A 92 -12.04 -4.19 -5.70
N HIS A 93 -11.25 -3.50 -6.54
CA HIS A 93 -11.32 -3.62 -8.00
C HIS A 93 -10.08 -4.28 -8.62
N SER A 94 -9.27 -4.95 -7.81
CA SER A 94 -8.10 -5.68 -8.30
C SER A 94 -7.82 -6.91 -7.44
N LEU A 95 -7.17 -7.90 -8.02
CA LEU A 95 -6.78 -9.14 -7.38
C LEU A 95 -5.36 -9.04 -6.80
N PRO A 96 -5.08 -9.74 -5.69
CA PRO A 96 -3.72 -9.84 -5.16
C PRO A 96 -2.77 -10.43 -6.22
N TYR A 97 -1.51 -9.99 -6.17
CA TYR A 97 -0.41 -10.52 -6.98
C TYR A 97 0.79 -10.75 -6.07
N PRO A 98 1.64 -11.78 -6.32
CA PRO A 98 2.75 -12.11 -5.42
C PRO A 98 3.80 -11.00 -5.27
N GLU A 99 3.93 -10.12 -6.25
CA GLU A 99 4.87 -9.00 -6.16
C GLU A 99 4.30 -7.88 -5.28
N PRO A 100 4.99 -7.49 -4.18
CA PRO A 100 4.51 -6.45 -3.29
C PRO A 100 4.23 -5.13 -4.00
N GLY A 101 3.07 -4.55 -3.71
CA GLY A 101 2.65 -3.28 -4.31
C GLY A 101 2.08 -3.39 -5.72
N ILE A 102 2.03 -4.58 -6.31
CA ILE A 102 1.32 -4.86 -7.57
C ILE A 102 0.03 -5.62 -7.28
N ARG A 103 -1.02 -5.32 -8.04
CA ARG A 103 -2.27 -6.08 -8.10
C ARG A 103 -2.69 -6.28 -9.55
N LEU A 104 -3.58 -7.23 -9.81
CA LEU A 104 -4.11 -7.50 -11.14
C LEU A 104 -5.49 -6.88 -11.32
N ILE A 105 -5.66 -6.02 -12.31
CA ILE A 105 -6.94 -5.41 -12.68
C ILE A 105 -7.42 -5.99 -14.00
N ARG A 106 -8.74 -6.15 -14.17
CA ARG A 106 -9.30 -6.56 -15.47
C ARG A 106 -9.02 -5.50 -16.53
N ARG A 107 -8.62 -5.94 -17.73
CA ARG A 107 -8.24 -5.04 -18.83
C ARG A 107 -9.38 -4.11 -19.27
N ASP A 108 -10.60 -4.64 -19.31
CA ASP A 108 -11.80 -3.87 -19.65
C ASP A 108 -12.21 -2.86 -18.58
N PHE A 109 -11.61 -2.93 -17.39
CA PHE A 109 -11.89 -2.03 -16.27
C PHE A 109 -10.81 -0.95 -16.08
N ILE A 110 -9.76 -0.91 -16.91
CA ILE A 110 -8.65 0.04 -16.79
C ILE A 110 -9.12 1.50 -16.91
N ASP A 111 -9.95 1.81 -17.92
CA ASP A 111 -10.41 3.19 -18.15
C ASP A 111 -11.37 3.68 -17.05
N PRO A 112 -12.42 2.92 -16.66
CA PRO A 112 -13.26 3.28 -15.51
C PRO A 112 -12.47 3.46 -14.22
N PHE A 113 -11.50 2.57 -13.97
CA PHE A 113 -10.65 2.62 -12.79
C PHE A 113 -9.79 3.88 -12.76
N SER A 114 -9.14 4.21 -13.87
CA SER A 114 -8.28 5.38 -13.99
C SER A 114 -9.08 6.68 -13.79
N ARG A 115 -10.26 6.79 -14.43
CA ARG A 115 -11.15 7.94 -14.24
C ARG A 115 -11.55 8.12 -12.77
N ARG A 116 -11.89 7.01 -12.08
CA ARG A 116 -12.25 7.08 -10.67
C ARG A 116 -11.07 7.46 -9.78
N LEU A 117 -9.86 7.04 -10.11
CA LEU A 117 -8.65 7.49 -9.41
C LEU A 117 -8.34 8.97 -9.66
N ASP A 118 -8.60 9.50 -10.84
CA ASP A 118 -8.50 10.94 -11.11
C ASP A 118 -9.49 11.74 -10.25
N GLU A 119 -10.74 11.29 -10.13
CA GLU A 119 -11.72 11.91 -9.21
C GLU A 119 -11.21 11.90 -7.76
N PHE A 120 -10.68 10.76 -7.29
CA PHE A 120 -10.10 10.69 -5.95
C PHE A 120 -8.85 11.57 -5.78
N ARG A 121 -8.06 11.78 -6.83
CA ARG A 121 -6.90 12.67 -6.82
C ARG A 121 -7.36 14.11 -6.60
N GLU A 122 -8.43 14.56 -7.26
CA GLU A 122 -9.00 15.88 -6.99
C GLU A 122 -9.57 15.98 -5.56
N GLU A 123 -10.33 14.97 -5.10
CA GLU A 123 -10.81 14.92 -3.70
C GLU A 123 -9.64 15.02 -2.70
N LEU A 124 -8.51 14.37 -3.00
CA LEU A 124 -7.31 14.43 -2.16
C LEU A 124 -6.72 15.84 -2.16
N ARG A 125 -6.63 16.51 -3.31
CA ARG A 125 -6.15 17.89 -3.39
C ARG A 125 -7.03 18.85 -2.61
N GLU A 126 -8.35 18.73 -2.70
CA GLU A 126 -9.29 19.54 -1.92
C GLU A 126 -9.14 19.32 -0.40
N ALA A 127 -8.98 18.07 0.03
CA ALA A 127 -8.71 17.75 1.43
C ALA A 127 -7.38 18.35 1.90
N VAL A 128 -6.36 18.38 1.05
CA VAL A 128 -5.06 19.00 1.35
C VAL A 128 -5.17 20.51 1.44
N ILE A 129 -5.94 21.17 0.55
CA ILE A 129 -6.22 22.61 0.65
C ILE A 129 -6.89 22.93 1.99
N THR A 130 -7.87 22.12 2.40
CA THR A 130 -8.56 22.27 3.70
C THR A 130 -7.60 22.09 4.88
N LEU A 131 -6.68 21.12 4.79
CA LEU A 131 -5.61 20.93 5.78
C LEU A 131 -4.66 22.13 5.82
N ASP A 132 -4.28 22.65 4.65
CA ASP A 132 -3.35 23.77 4.51
C ASP A 132 -3.90 25.06 5.14
N GLN A 133 -5.21 25.30 5.03
CA GLN A 133 -5.89 26.42 5.70
C GLN A 133 -5.76 26.39 7.23
N GLN A 134 -5.60 25.20 7.83
CA GLN A 134 -5.45 25.00 9.28
C GLN A 134 -3.97 24.78 9.67
N TYR A 135 -3.05 24.89 8.72
CA TYR A 135 -1.67 24.44 8.90
C TYR A 135 -0.88 25.33 9.85
N ASP A 136 -1.08 26.66 9.82
CA ASP A 136 -0.40 27.57 10.73
C ASP A 136 -0.81 27.37 12.19
N GLU A 137 -2.08 27.01 12.44
CA GLU A 137 -2.52 26.58 13.77
C GLU A 137 -1.81 25.30 14.20
N LEU A 138 -1.74 24.29 13.33
CA LEU A 138 -1.04 23.04 13.60
C LEU A 138 0.45 23.25 13.89
N ARG A 139 1.11 24.17 13.17
CA ARG A 139 2.52 24.55 13.40
C ARG A 139 2.68 25.23 14.75
N THR A 140 1.77 26.14 15.11
CA THR A 140 1.78 26.83 16.40
C THR A 140 1.58 25.84 17.56
N LEU A 141 0.65 24.90 17.41
CA LEU A 141 0.43 23.83 18.39
C LEU A 141 1.66 22.91 18.50
N ALA A 142 2.30 22.57 17.37
CA ALA A 142 3.51 21.76 17.36
C ALA A 142 4.67 22.48 18.06
N GLN A 143 4.86 23.79 17.83
CA GLN A 143 5.87 24.59 18.51
C GLN A 143 5.67 24.56 20.03
N ARG A 144 4.44 24.76 20.50
CA ARG A 144 4.12 24.71 21.94
C ARG A 144 4.36 23.31 22.54
N ARG A 145 3.99 22.25 21.83
CA ARG A 145 4.08 20.86 22.31
C ARG A 145 5.50 20.31 22.26
N LEU A 146 6.29 20.68 21.25
CA LEU A 146 7.66 20.20 21.07
C LEU A 146 8.70 21.04 21.83
N GLY A 147 8.38 22.29 22.18
CA GLY A 147 9.29 23.16 22.91
C GLY A 147 10.64 23.29 22.20
N SER A 148 11.73 23.01 22.89
CA SER A 148 13.10 23.06 22.34
C SER A 148 13.38 22.03 21.23
N LEU A 149 12.51 21.03 21.06
CA LEU A 149 12.62 20.07 19.95
C LEU A 149 11.96 20.60 18.66
N TYR A 150 11.25 21.73 18.70
CA TYR A 150 10.68 22.33 17.50
C TYR A 150 11.79 22.91 16.61
N ASP A 151 11.74 22.59 15.31
CA ASP A 151 12.63 23.17 14.31
C ASP A 151 11.76 23.67 13.14
N PRO A 152 11.73 24.99 12.85
CA PRO A 152 10.95 25.55 11.75
C PRO A 152 11.30 24.91 10.39
N ALA A 153 12.54 24.45 10.18
CA ALA A 153 12.97 23.84 8.92
C ALA A 153 12.33 22.46 8.66
N ASP A 154 11.70 21.86 9.67
CA ASP A 154 10.94 20.62 9.52
C ASP A 154 9.57 20.82 8.88
N TYR A 155 9.13 22.07 8.71
CA TYR A 155 7.81 22.44 8.27
C TYR A 155 7.91 23.23 6.95
N PRO A 156 7.40 22.70 5.83
CA PRO A 156 7.29 23.50 4.61
C PRO A 156 6.39 24.72 4.83
N THR A 157 6.40 25.66 3.88
CA THR A 157 5.52 26.84 3.92
C THR A 157 4.06 26.51 3.62
N SER A 158 3.82 25.42 2.89
CA SER A 158 2.48 24.88 2.57
C SER A 158 2.58 23.35 2.45
N LEU A 159 1.48 22.67 2.74
CA LEU A 159 1.29 21.23 2.55
C LEU A 159 0.79 20.86 1.15
N GLN A 160 0.44 21.85 0.31
CA GLN A 160 0.08 21.60 -1.08
C GLN A 160 1.26 20.99 -1.84
N GLY A 161 1.00 19.92 -2.61
CA GLY A 161 2.04 19.15 -3.30
C GLY A 161 2.78 18.13 -2.43
N TRP A 162 2.57 18.10 -1.11
CA TRP A 162 3.18 17.09 -0.23
C TRP A 162 2.37 15.80 -0.10
N PHE A 163 1.18 15.76 -0.69
CA PHE A 163 0.31 14.60 -0.72
C PHE A 163 -0.15 14.39 -2.16
N ASP A 164 0.04 13.18 -2.67
CA ASP A 164 -0.41 12.81 -4.01
C ASP A 164 -0.67 11.31 -4.10
N VAL A 165 -1.38 10.92 -5.15
CA VAL A 165 -1.57 9.54 -5.56
C VAL A 165 -1.21 9.40 -7.05
N GLU A 166 -0.38 8.41 -7.33
CA GLU A 166 0.01 8.01 -8.68
C GLU A 166 -0.35 6.55 -8.91
N TRP A 167 -0.66 6.22 -10.16
CA TRP A 167 -0.88 4.84 -10.57
C TRP A 167 -0.22 4.59 -11.92
N GLU A 168 0.29 3.38 -12.07
CA GLU A 168 0.94 2.92 -13.28
C GLU A 168 0.57 1.46 -13.57
N PHE A 169 0.76 1.07 -14.83
CA PHE A 169 0.47 -0.27 -15.33
C PHE A 169 1.78 -0.96 -15.75
N PRO A 170 2.57 -1.48 -14.79
CA PRO A 170 3.85 -2.11 -15.12
C PRO A 170 3.64 -3.36 -15.96
N SER A 171 4.60 -3.68 -16.83
CA SER A 171 4.58 -4.95 -17.55
C SER A 171 4.78 -6.12 -16.59
N VAL A 172 3.89 -7.10 -16.64
CA VAL A 172 4.04 -8.43 -16.03
C VAL A 172 4.40 -9.50 -17.06
N GLU A 173 5.02 -9.06 -18.16
CA GLU A 173 5.48 -9.89 -19.26
C GLU A 173 7.01 -9.78 -19.39
N PRO A 174 7.72 -10.87 -19.75
CA PRO A 174 9.15 -10.79 -19.99
C PRO A 174 9.43 -9.86 -21.17
N PRO A 175 10.40 -8.93 -21.07
CA PRO A 175 10.71 -8.03 -22.16
C PRO A 175 11.16 -8.73 -23.45
N ASP A 176 10.58 -8.36 -24.60
CA ASP A 176 10.83 -9.07 -25.87
C ASP A 176 12.28 -9.01 -26.35
N TYR A 177 13.04 -7.97 -25.98
CA TYR A 177 14.45 -7.86 -26.35
C TYR A 177 15.30 -8.99 -25.76
N LEU A 178 14.89 -9.59 -24.63
CA LEU A 178 15.59 -10.71 -24.01
C LEU A 178 15.59 -11.94 -24.91
N ARG A 179 14.57 -12.13 -25.75
CA ARG A 179 14.53 -13.25 -26.71
C ARG A 179 15.75 -13.30 -27.62
N ARG A 180 16.30 -12.14 -27.98
CA ARG A 180 17.46 -12.01 -28.87
C ARG A 180 18.78 -11.95 -28.10
N LEU A 181 18.80 -11.23 -26.98
CA LEU A 181 20.04 -10.98 -26.22
C LEU A 181 20.41 -12.13 -25.30
N ASN A 182 19.44 -12.74 -24.62
CA ASN A 182 19.66 -13.82 -23.68
C ASN A 182 18.42 -14.73 -23.61
N PRO A 183 18.30 -15.73 -24.53
CA PRO A 183 17.17 -16.64 -24.57
C PRO A 183 16.99 -17.47 -23.30
N GLU A 184 18.07 -17.75 -22.57
CA GLU A 184 18.01 -18.47 -21.31
C GLU A 184 17.35 -17.62 -20.22
N LEU A 185 17.80 -16.36 -20.08
CA LEU A 185 17.17 -15.41 -19.15
C LEU A 185 15.69 -15.17 -19.52
N PHE A 186 15.37 -15.09 -20.81
CA PHE A 186 13.97 -14.97 -21.25
C PHE A 186 13.12 -16.17 -20.79
N ARG A 187 13.63 -17.41 -20.93
CA ARG A 187 12.94 -18.61 -20.44
C ARG A 187 12.77 -18.62 -18.92
N GLN A 188 13.78 -18.19 -18.18
CA GLN A 188 13.71 -18.08 -16.72
C GLN A 188 12.66 -17.06 -16.28
N GLU A 189 12.62 -15.88 -16.91
CA GLU A 189 11.60 -14.86 -16.61
C GLU A 189 10.19 -15.34 -17.00
N GLN A 190 10.04 -16.09 -18.11
CA GLN A 190 8.77 -16.72 -18.47
C GLN A 190 8.28 -17.70 -17.40
N GLN A 191 9.16 -18.58 -16.90
CA GLN A 191 8.83 -19.54 -15.85
C GLN A 191 8.46 -18.83 -14.54
N ARG A 192 9.21 -17.79 -14.17
CA ARG A 192 8.94 -16.98 -12.97
C ARG A 192 7.58 -16.30 -13.05
N ILE A 193 7.24 -15.72 -14.19
CA ILE A 193 5.95 -15.06 -14.42
C ILE A 193 4.82 -16.09 -14.39
N ALA A 194 4.98 -17.26 -15.02
CA ALA A 194 3.99 -18.34 -14.96
C ALA A 194 3.69 -18.75 -13.51
N ALA A 195 4.74 -19.04 -12.73
CA ALA A 195 4.59 -19.39 -11.31
C ALA A 195 3.89 -18.28 -10.49
N ARG A 196 4.16 -17.01 -10.79
CA ARG A 196 3.48 -15.87 -10.14
C ARG A 196 1.99 -15.81 -10.48
N PHE A 197 1.59 -16.16 -11.70
CA PHE A 197 0.18 -16.22 -12.06
C PHE A 197 -0.53 -17.42 -11.41
N ASP A 198 0.14 -18.56 -11.29
CA ASP A 198 -0.39 -19.70 -10.53
C ASP A 198 -0.63 -19.33 -9.06
N GLU A 199 0.32 -18.63 -8.43
CA GLU A 199 0.17 -18.12 -7.07
C GLU A 199 -0.91 -17.02 -6.98
N ALA A 200 -1.03 -16.15 -7.97
CA ALA A 200 -2.08 -15.13 -8.02
C ALA A 200 -3.49 -15.74 -8.04
N VAL A 201 -3.68 -16.87 -8.74
CA VAL A 201 -4.95 -17.63 -8.69
C VAL A 201 -5.23 -18.10 -7.27
N GLN A 202 -4.26 -18.73 -6.60
CA GLN A 202 -4.42 -19.18 -5.22
C GLN A 202 -4.74 -18.03 -4.25
N LEU A 203 -4.06 -16.89 -4.40
CA LEU A 203 -4.31 -15.71 -3.58
C LEU A 203 -5.71 -15.13 -3.82
N ALA A 204 -6.18 -15.13 -5.08
CA ALA A 204 -7.53 -14.68 -5.43
C ALA A 204 -8.60 -15.60 -4.83
N GLU A 205 -8.43 -16.92 -4.92
CA GLU A 205 -9.32 -17.91 -4.31
C GLU A 205 -9.41 -17.75 -2.79
N GLN A 206 -8.26 -17.60 -2.12
CA GLN A 206 -8.20 -17.37 -0.67
C GLN A 206 -8.90 -16.08 -0.26
N ALA A 207 -8.68 -14.99 -1.01
CA ALA A 207 -9.35 -13.71 -0.76
C ALA A 207 -10.88 -13.85 -0.89
N PHE A 208 -11.34 -14.52 -1.95
CA PHE A 208 -12.77 -14.77 -2.17
C PHE A 208 -13.41 -15.60 -1.06
N VAL A 209 -12.76 -16.69 -0.64
CA VAL A 209 -13.23 -17.53 0.48
C VAL A 209 -13.30 -16.73 1.77
N GLY A 210 -12.27 -15.90 2.05
CA GLY A 210 -12.24 -15.04 3.23
C GLY A 210 -13.38 -14.01 3.23
N GLU A 211 -13.68 -13.38 2.09
CA GLU A 211 -14.81 -12.46 1.94
C GLU A 211 -16.15 -13.15 2.15
N LEU A 212 -16.33 -14.36 1.59
CA LEU A 212 -17.55 -15.15 1.79
C LEU A 212 -17.75 -15.54 3.26
N GLN A 213 -16.69 -15.97 3.95
CA GLN A 213 -16.75 -16.28 5.38
C GLN A 213 -17.14 -15.06 6.22
N GLN A 214 -16.61 -13.89 5.88
CA GLN A 214 -17.03 -12.65 6.53
C GLN A 214 -18.51 -12.37 6.29
N LEU A 215 -19.01 -12.45 5.05
CA LEU A 215 -20.42 -12.22 4.76
C LEU A 215 -21.35 -13.17 5.53
N ILE A 216 -20.99 -14.45 5.62
CA ILE A 216 -21.77 -15.45 6.37
C ILE A 216 -21.72 -15.18 7.88
N ALA A 217 -20.59 -14.74 8.43
CA ALA A 217 -20.47 -14.46 9.87
C ALA A 217 -21.30 -13.25 10.35
N HIS A 218 -21.77 -12.39 9.44
CA HIS A 218 -22.63 -11.24 9.74
C HIS A 218 -24.13 -11.54 9.53
N LEU A 219 -24.50 -12.76 9.13
CA LEU A 219 -25.88 -13.26 9.02
C LEU A 219 -26.29 -13.99 10.30
#